data_AF-A0A9Q3ITM1-F1
#
_entry.id   AF-A0A9Q3ITM1-F1
#
_cell.length_a   1.000
_cell.length_b   1.000
_cell.length_c   1.000
_cell.angle_alpha   90.00
_cell.angle_beta   90.00
_cell.angle_gamma   90.00
#
_symmetry.space_group_name_H-M   'P 1'
#
loop_
_entity.id
_entity.type
_entity.pdbx_description
1 polymer ?
#
loop_
_entity_poly.entity_id
_entity_poly.type
_entity_poly.pdbx_seq_one_letter_code
_entity_poly.pdbx_strand_id
1 'polypeptide(L)'
;MAVAGHFLDQDFNLTSILLGLSEIEGPHSVVALATHFLRILHQFDLKDCIKSITTNNSASNSSMVNEIASMAVKFNASTHSIGCMAHVLHLAARDGLKALSKGVAPTNCKQEEPPGPMAIVNIINSPDGSSLRYDSIISRVAQLASYLRQSPQRREKFAATVKLNYDGPKQTNANTLSCHVRTCWNSTYDMLE
;
A
#
# COMPACT_ATOMS: atom_id res chain seq x y z
N MET A 1 -0.12 -16.18 7.33
CA MET A 1 -1.55 -15.84 7.24
C MET A 1 -2.07 -15.44 8.61
N ALA A 2 -2.78 -14.33 8.67
CA ALA A 2 -3.51 -13.89 9.85
C ALA A 2 -5.01 -14.07 9.59
N VAL A 3 -5.74 -14.57 10.58
CA VAL A 3 -7.19 -14.75 10.55
C VAL A 3 -7.78 -14.04 11.75
N ALA A 4 -8.65 -13.06 11.49
CA ALA A 4 -9.41 -12.36 12.52
C ALA A 4 -10.90 -12.71 12.37
N GLY A 5 -11.55 -12.94 13.50
CA GLY A 5 -13.00 -13.12 13.60
C GLY A 5 -13.66 -11.81 14.00
N HIS A 6 -14.73 -11.44 13.30
CA HIS A 6 -15.55 -10.28 13.61
C HIS A 6 -16.98 -10.72 13.83
N PHE A 7 -17.59 -10.34 14.95
CA PHE A 7 -18.96 -10.71 15.29
C PHE A 7 -19.62 -9.65 16.18
N LEU A 8 -20.95 -9.69 16.25
CA LEU A 8 -21.73 -8.90 17.20
C LEU A 8 -21.94 -9.74 18.45
N ASP A 9 -21.67 -9.16 19.62
CA ASP A 9 -21.98 -9.79 20.90
C ASP A 9 -23.48 -9.67 21.27
N GLN A 10 -23.83 -10.11 22.48
CA GLN A 10 -25.21 -10.08 22.98
C GLN A 10 -25.77 -8.66 23.13
N ASP A 11 -24.88 -7.67 23.26
CA ASP A 11 -25.19 -6.26 23.41
C ASP A 11 -25.08 -5.49 22.08
N PHE A 12 -24.94 -6.21 20.95
CA PHE A 12 -24.75 -5.66 19.60
C PHE A 12 -23.46 -4.85 19.41
N ASN A 13 -22.44 -5.07 20.24
CA ASN A 13 -21.13 -4.45 20.03
C ASN A 13 -20.32 -5.26 19.01
N LEU A 14 -19.70 -4.56 18.06
CA LEU A 14 -18.77 -5.15 17.11
C LEU A 14 -17.48 -5.55 17.83
N THR A 15 -17.27 -6.85 17.97
CA THR A 15 -16.07 -7.43 18.56
C THR A 15 -15.16 -7.99 17.48
N SER A 16 -13.85 -7.78 17.65
CA SER A 16 -12.81 -8.27 16.75
C SER A 16 -11.78 -9.05 17.55
N ILE A 17 -11.53 -10.31 17.17
CA ILE A 17 -10.55 -11.17 17.82
C ILE A 17 -9.58 -11.76 16.80
N LEU A 18 -8.30 -11.86 17.16
CA LEU A 18 -7.32 -12.60 16.38
C LEU A 18 -7.49 -14.09 16.65
N LEU A 19 -7.95 -14.85 15.66
CA LEU A 19 -8.14 -16.29 15.76
C LEU A 19 -6.84 -17.05 15.50
N GLY A 20 -6.00 -16.53 14.60
CA GLY A 20 -4.73 -17.16 14.29
C GLY A 20 -3.78 -16.22 13.60
N LEU A 21 -2.50 -16.34 13.97
CA LEU A 21 -1.38 -15.73 13.26
C LEU A 21 -0.36 -16.84 13.05
N SER A 22 -0.23 -17.29 11.81
CA SER A 22 0.66 -18.41 11.49
C SER A 22 1.53 -18.04 10.31
N GLU A 23 2.82 -18.33 10.44
CA GLU A 23 3.70 -18.46 9.29
C GLU A 23 3.30 -19.71 8.49
N ILE A 24 3.30 -19.62 7.17
CA ILE A 24 2.96 -20.74 6.30
C ILE A 24 4.25 -21.11 5.57
N GLU A 25 4.84 -22.23 5.96
CA GLU A 25 6.04 -22.76 5.34
C GLU A 25 5.70 -23.54 4.06
N GLY A 26 6.59 -23.49 3.07
CA GLY A 26 6.42 -24.19 1.79
C GLY A 26 5.62 -23.41 0.73
N PRO A 27 5.26 -24.07 -0.39
CA PRO A 27 4.56 -23.40 -1.48
C PRO A 27 3.18 -22.93 -1.02
N HIS A 28 2.93 -21.62 -1.16
CA HIS A 28 1.65 -20.97 -0.87
C HIS A 28 0.56 -21.35 -1.90
N SER A 29 0.29 -22.65 -2.04
CA SER A 29 -0.78 -23.14 -2.89
C SER A 29 -2.13 -22.76 -2.30
N VAL A 30 -3.10 -22.54 -3.19
CA VAL A 30 -4.47 -22.18 -2.84
C VAL A 30 -5.07 -23.19 -1.84
N VAL A 31 -4.84 -24.48 -2.09
CA VAL A 31 -5.32 -25.59 -1.23
C VAL A 31 -4.66 -25.55 0.15
N ALA A 32 -3.35 -25.29 0.23
CA ALA A 32 -2.66 -25.21 1.52
C ALA A 32 -3.19 -24.05 2.37
N LEU A 33 -3.41 -22.89 1.75
CA LEU A 33 -3.98 -21.73 2.43
C LEU A 33 -5.41 -22.00 2.94
N ALA A 34 -6.27 -22.56 2.09
CA ALA A 34 -7.65 -22.93 2.44
C ALA A 34 -7.70 -23.95 3.58
N THR A 35 -6.87 -25.00 3.50
CA THR A 35 -6.77 -26.04 4.53
C THR A 35 -6.32 -25.45 5.86
N HIS A 36 -5.32 -24.56 5.85
CA HIS A 36 -4.83 -23.91 7.07
C HIS A 36 -5.87 -22.97 7.69
N PHE A 37 -6.62 -22.25 6.86
CA PHE A 37 -7.72 -21.41 7.30
C PHE A 37 -8.82 -22.23 7.99
N LEU A 38 -9.27 -23.31 7.36
CA LEU A 38 -10.28 -24.21 7.93
C LEU A 38 -9.79 -24.89 9.22
N ARG A 39 -8.50 -25.24 9.30
CA ARG A 39 -7.90 -25.77 10.52
C ARG A 39 -7.98 -24.79 11.69
N ILE A 40 -7.70 -23.49 11.45
CA ILE A 40 -7.87 -22.45 12.47
C ILE A 40 -9.33 -22.40 12.92
N LEU A 41 -10.29 -22.36 12.00
CA LEU A 41 -11.71 -22.31 12.36
C LEU A 41 -12.17 -23.55 13.13
N HIS A 42 -11.65 -24.73 12.79
CA HIS A 42 -11.95 -25.96 13.51
C HIS A 42 -11.46 -25.94 14.96
N GLN A 43 -10.34 -25.26 15.26
CA GLN A 43 -9.84 -25.13 16.64
C GLN A 43 -10.79 -24.34 17.54
N PHE A 44 -11.62 -23.47 16.97
CA PHE A 44 -12.60 -22.66 17.69
C PHE A 44 -14.05 -23.13 17.48
N ASP A 45 -14.26 -24.29 16.82
CA ASP A 45 -15.58 -24.82 16.45
C ASP A 45 -16.43 -23.85 15.59
N LEU A 46 -15.77 -23.06 14.74
CA LEU A 46 -16.40 -21.99 13.94
C LEU A 46 -16.67 -22.39 12.48
N LYS A 47 -16.33 -23.62 12.08
CA LYS A 47 -16.40 -24.05 10.66
C LYS A 47 -17.77 -23.85 10.00
N ASP A 48 -18.84 -24.04 10.79
CA ASP A 48 -20.23 -23.97 10.32
C ASP A 48 -20.87 -22.59 10.59
N CYS A 49 -20.13 -21.67 11.21
CA CYS A 49 -20.61 -20.36 11.64
C CYS A 49 -20.16 -19.21 10.71
N ILE A 50 -19.44 -19.53 9.64
CA ILE A 50 -18.91 -18.54 8.71
C ILE A 50 -20.05 -17.89 7.91
N LYS A 51 -20.29 -16.59 8.13
CA LYS A 51 -21.23 -15.80 7.33
C LYS A 51 -20.58 -15.13 6.14
N SER A 52 -19.37 -14.62 6.31
CA SER A 52 -18.61 -13.97 5.24
C SER A 52 -17.12 -14.05 5.49
N ILE A 53 -16.34 -14.03 4.42
CA ILE A 53 -14.89 -13.93 4.46
C ILE A 53 -14.49 -12.64 3.74
N THR A 54 -13.70 -11.80 4.40
CA THR A 54 -13.12 -10.59 3.79
C THR A 54 -11.63 -10.81 3.54
N THR A 55 -11.18 -10.59 2.30
CA THR A 55 -9.75 -10.67 1.93
C THR A 55 -9.36 -9.51 1.03
N ASN A 56 -8.06 -9.20 0.91
CA ASN A 56 -7.62 -8.28 -0.14
C ASN A 56 -7.95 -8.85 -1.53
N ASN A 57 -8.23 -7.96 -2.49
CA ASN A 57 -8.74 -8.36 -3.80
C ASN A 57 -7.62 -8.86 -4.73
N SER A 58 -6.84 -9.84 -4.27
CA SER A 58 -5.83 -10.53 -5.08
C SER A 58 -6.40 -11.83 -5.64
N ALA A 59 -5.96 -12.20 -6.85
CA ALA A 59 -6.41 -13.43 -7.51
C ALA A 59 -6.14 -14.68 -6.64
N SER A 60 -5.01 -14.73 -5.93
CA SER A 60 -4.67 -15.82 -5.00
C SER A 60 -5.74 -16.02 -3.93
N ASN A 61 -6.29 -14.93 -3.39
CA ASN A 61 -7.19 -14.97 -2.26
C ASN A 61 -8.63 -15.23 -2.72
N SER A 62 -9.02 -14.70 -3.88
CA SER A 62 -10.24 -15.10 -4.55
C SER A 62 -10.26 -16.61 -4.82
N SER A 63 -9.15 -17.18 -5.33
CA SER A 63 -9.03 -18.63 -5.53
C SER A 63 -9.11 -19.40 -4.22
N MET A 64 -8.48 -18.91 -3.14
CA MET A 64 -8.55 -19.52 -1.81
C MET A 64 -9.98 -19.54 -1.25
N VAL A 65 -10.73 -18.45 -1.40
CA VAL A 65 -12.12 -18.39 -0.95
C VAL A 65 -13.01 -19.35 -1.74
N ASN A 66 -12.76 -19.51 -3.04
CA ASN A 66 -13.46 -20.52 -3.85
C ASN A 66 -13.12 -21.96 -3.41
N GLU A 67 -11.86 -22.22 -3.06
CA GLU A 67 -11.45 -23.50 -2.50
C GLU A 67 -12.08 -23.76 -1.13
N ILE A 68 -12.19 -22.73 -0.28
CA ILE A 68 -12.91 -22.85 0.99
C ILE A 68 -14.39 -23.18 0.74
N ALA A 69 -15.02 -22.59 -0.27
CA ALA A 69 -16.41 -22.89 -0.62
C ALA A 69 -16.62 -24.31 -1.15
N SER A 70 -15.63 -24.92 -1.80
CA SER A 70 -15.72 -26.33 -2.19
C SER A 70 -15.61 -27.29 -1.00
N MET A 71 -14.94 -26.86 0.07
CA MET A 71 -14.72 -27.66 1.29
C MET A 71 -15.75 -27.41 2.41
N ALA A 72 -16.37 -26.23 2.47
CA ALA A 72 -17.27 -25.82 3.56
C ALA A 72 -18.74 -25.83 3.11
N VAL A 73 -19.53 -26.76 3.67
CA VAL A 73 -20.92 -27.06 3.25
C VAL A 73 -21.87 -25.85 3.31
N LYS A 74 -21.67 -24.91 4.23
CA LYS A 74 -22.56 -23.75 4.46
C LYS A 74 -22.03 -22.43 3.89
N PHE A 75 -20.92 -22.45 3.16
CA PHE A 75 -20.28 -21.24 2.64
C PHE A 75 -20.41 -21.15 1.12
N ASN A 76 -20.92 -20.02 0.63
CA ASN A 76 -21.00 -19.75 -0.80
C ASN A 76 -20.11 -18.56 -1.17
N ALA A 77 -19.05 -18.81 -1.94
CA ALA A 77 -18.11 -17.77 -2.32
C ALA A 77 -18.74 -16.60 -3.10
N SER A 78 -19.82 -16.81 -3.88
CA SER A 78 -20.41 -15.73 -4.67
C SER A 78 -21.19 -14.71 -3.84
N THR A 79 -21.74 -15.12 -2.68
CA THR A 79 -22.55 -14.27 -1.81
C THR A 79 -21.84 -13.92 -0.50
N HIS A 80 -20.89 -14.74 -0.06
CA HIS A 80 -20.22 -14.61 1.24
C HIS A 80 -18.76 -14.16 1.12
N SER A 81 -18.24 -13.97 -0.08
CA SER A 81 -16.93 -13.33 -0.29
C SER A 81 -17.07 -11.81 -0.38
N ILE A 82 -16.36 -11.09 0.49
CA ILE A 82 -16.35 -9.63 0.50
C ILE A 82 -14.93 -9.16 0.14
N GLY A 83 -14.84 -8.30 -0.87
CA GLY A 83 -13.59 -7.65 -1.21
C GLY A 83 -13.18 -6.62 -0.16
N CYS A 84 -11.88 -6.47 0.08
CA CYS A 84 -11.37 -5.44 0.97
C CYS A 84 -11.55 -4.04 0.37
N MET A 85 -12.42 -3.23 0.98
CA MET A 85 -12.67 -1.84 0.58
C MET A 85 -11.39 -0.99 0.60
N ALA A 86 -10.56 -1.16 1.63
CA ALA A 86 -9.29 -0.42 1.72
C ALA A 86 -8.34 -0.75 0.56
N HIS A 87 -8.36 -1.99 0.05
CA HIS A 87 -7.62 -2.34 -1.17
C HIS A 87 -8.21 -1.67 -2.42
N VAL A 88 -9.54 -1.58 -2.54
CA VAL A 88 -10.22 -0.85 -3.63
C VAL A 88 -9.83 0.63 -3.62
N LEU A 89 -9.87 1.28 -2.45
CA LEU A 89 -9.46 2.68 -2.30
C LEU A 89 -7.99 2.88 -2.68
N HIS A 90 -7.10 1.98 -2.26
CA HIS A 90 -5.70 2.03 -2.65
C HIS A 90 -5.52 1.90 -4.19
N LEU A 91 -6.23 0.97 -4.83
CA LEU A 91 -6.20 0.82 -6.29
C LEU A 91 -6.73 2.07 -7.00
N ALA A 92 -7.84 2.63 -6.54
CA ALA A 92 -8.43 3.85 -7.09
C ALA A 92 -7.47 5.04 -6.98
N ALA A 93 -6.86 5.26 -5.81
CA ALA A 93 -5.87 6.32 -5.60
C ALA A 93 -4.66 6.14 -6.53
N ARG A 94 -4.12 4.91 -6.62
CA ARG A 94 -2.97 4.62 -7.47
C ARG A 94 -3.26 4.87 -8.94
N ASP A 95 -4.40 4.43 -9.43
CA ASP A 95 -4.75 4.60 -10.84
C ASP A 95 -5.18 6.05 -11.14
N GLY A 96 -5.73 6.77 -10.17
CA GLY A 96 -5.93 8.22 -10.24
C GLY A 96 -4.60 8.99 -10.39
N LEU A 97 -3.58 8.68 -9.60
CA LEU A 97 -2.25 9.29 -9.72
C LEU A 97 -1.63 9.06 -11.11
N LYS A 98 -1.79 7.86 -11.69
CA LYS A 98 -1.35 7.56 -13.06
C LYS A 98 -2.13 8.30 -14.13
N ALA A 99 -3.41 8.59 -13.89
CA ALA A 99 -4.21 9.37 -14.84
C ALA A 99 -3.73 10.83 -14.84
N LEU A 100 -3.44 11.39 -13.66
CA LEU A 100 -2.89 12.74 -13.52
C LEU A 100 -1.49 12.88 -14.13
N SER A 101 -0.66 11.82 -14.08
CA SER A 101 0.69 11.85 -14.62
C SER A 101 0.78 11.83 -16.16
N LYS A 102 -0.30 11.49 -16.85
CA LYS A 102 -0.36 11.45 -18.33
C LYS A 102 -0.50 12.82 -18.99
N GLY A 103 -0.84 13.88 -18.24
CA GLY A 103 -0.85 15.27 -18.69
C GLY A 103 -1.86 15.59 -19.81
N VAL A 104 -2.56 16.71 -19.67
CA VAL A 104 -3.22 17.39 -20.80
C VAL A 104 -2.12 17.84 -21.76
N ALA A 105 -2.28 17.55 -23.05
CA ALA A 105 -1.31 17.96 -24.07
C ALA A 105 -1.01 19.46 -23.94
N PRO A 106 0.27 19.89 -24.04
CA PRO A 106 0.61 21.29 -23.94
C PRO A 106 -0.10 22.05 -25.06
N THR A 107 -1.02 22.93 -24.70
CA THR A 107 -1.53 23.95 -25.63
C THR A 107 -0.38 24.92 -25.87
N ASN A 108 0.15 24.88 -27.10
CA ASN A 108 1.20 25.74 -27.65
C ASN A 108 1.30 27.11 -26.95
N CYS A 109 2.27 27.26 -26.04
CA CYS A 109 2.69 28.55 -25.50
C CYS A 109 4.19 28.70 -25.76
N LYS A 110 4.55 29.92 -26.17
CA LYS A 110 5.71 30.28 -27.00
C LYS A 110 7.06 30.03 -26.31
N GLN A 111 8.08 29.68 -27.12
CA GLN A 111 9.47 29.54 -26.69
C GLN A 111 10.09 30.93 -26.39
N GLU A 112 10.57 31.14 -25.17
CA GLU A 112 11.51 32.21 -24.82
C GLU A 112 12.97 31.70 -24.92
N GLU A 113 13.91 32.63 -25.15
CA GLU A 113 15.31 32.39 -25.55
C GLU A 113 16.12 31.44 -24.64
N PRO A 114 17.15 30.76 -25.19
CA PRO A 114 17.85 29.70 -24.49
C PRO A 114 18.72 30.24 -23.33
N PRO A 115 18.62 29.67 -22.12
CA PRO A 115 19.42 30.09 -20.97
C PRO A 115 20.86 29.59 -21.09
N GLY A 116 21.81 30.41 -20.59
CA GLY A 116 23.25 30.11 -20.63
C GLY A 116 23.64 28.81 -19.89
N PRO A 117 24.85 28.27 -20.16
CA PRO A 117 25.24 26.90 -19.79
C PRO A 117 25.28 26.60 -18.28
N MET A 118 25.33 27.63 -17.42
CA MET A 118 25.34 27.49 -15.95
C MET A 118 24.04 27.95 -15.25
N ALA A 119 22.94 28.12 -15.99
CA ALA A 119 21.66 28.46 -15.37
C ALA A 119 21.14 27.29 -14.53
N ILE A 120 20.61 27.57 -13.33
CA ILE A 120 19.97 26.56 -12.45
C ILE A 120 18.83 25.83 -13.18
N VAL A 121 18.20 26.49 -14.16
CA VAL A 121 17.21 25.94 -15.10
C VAL A 121 17.74 24.76 -15.93
N ASN A 122 19.05 24.60 -16.09
CA ASN A 122 19.63 23.44 -16.77
C ASN A 122 19.76 22.21 -15.85
N ILE A 123 19.64 22.40 -14.53
CA ILE A 123 19.67 21.33 -13.51
C ILE A 123 18.24 20.99 -13.04
N ILE A 124 17.33 21.96 -13.12
CA ILE A 124 15.95 21.84 -12.67
C ILE A 124 15.04 22.20 -13.85
N ASN A 125 14.14 21.30 -14.24
CA ASN A 125 13.08 21.65 -15.20
C ASN A 125 12.41 22.96 -14.75
N SER A 126 12.20 23.90 -15.68
CA SER A 126 11.54 25.20 -15.46
C SER A 126 10.39 25.09 -14.45
N PRO A 127 10.22 26.05 -13.51
CA PRO A 127 9.25 25.96 -12.41
C PRO A 127 7.79 26.04 -12.87
N ASP A 128 7.54 26.15 -14.17
CA ASP A 128 6.23 26.07 -14.76
C ASP A 128 5.71 24.64 -14.61
N GLY A 129 4.96 24.41 -13.53
CA GLY A 129 4.32 23.14 -13.17
C GLY A 129 3.42 22.53 -14.25
N SER A 130 3.33 23.14 -15.43
CA SER A 130 2.64 22.68 -16.64
C SER A 130 3.22 21.38 -17.23
N SER A 131 4.47 21.00 -16.89
CA SER A 131 5.13 19.78 -17.37
C SER A 131 5.48 18.76 -16.29
N LEU A 132 5.01 18.94 -15.05
CA LEU A 132 5.33 18.04 -13.93
C LEU A 132 4.58 16.71 -14.07
N ARG A 133 5.26 15.72 -14.63
CA ARG A 133 4.79 14.33 -14.59
C ARG A 133 4.90 13.82 -13.16
N TYR A 134 3.77 13.68 -12.46
CA TYR A 134 3.72 13.19 -11.07
C TYR A 134 4.48 11.88 -10.85
N ASP A 135 4.47 10.96 -11.82
CA ASP A 135 5.25 9.72 -11.77
C ASP A 135 6.76 9.98 -11.61
N SER A 136 7.28 11.05 -12.21
CA SER A 136 8.69 11.42 -12.11
C SER A 136 9.04 11.95 -10.72
N ILE A 137 8.15 12.72 -10.09
CA ILE A 137 8.34 13.24 -8.73
C ILE A 137 8.33 12.06 -7.75
N ILE A 138 7.30 11.22 -7.80
CA ILE A 138 7.17 10.05 -6.94
C ILE A 138 8.39 9.13 -7.12
N SER A 139 8.84 8.90 -8.35
CA SER A 139 10.03 8.08 -8.62
C SER A 139 11.30 8.67 -8.03
N ARG A 140 11.50 9.99 -8.12
CA ARG A 140 12.69 10.67 -7.56
C ARG A 140 12.70 10.61 -6.04
N VAL A 141 11.57 10.86 -5.39
CA VAL A 141 11.46 10.77 -3.93
C VAL A 141 11.67 9.33 -3.47
N ALA A 142 11.10 8.34 -4.16
CA ALA A 142 11.30 6.92 -3.85
C ALA A 142 12.76 6.47 -4.03
N GLN A 143 13.43 6.95 -5.09
CA GLN A 143 14.86 6.70 -5.31
C GLN A 143 15.73 7.33 -4.22
N LEU A 144 15.40 8.55 -3.79
CA LEU A 144 16.10 9.21 -2.68
C LEU A 144 15.92 8.42 -1.38
N ALA A 145 14.69 8.05 -1.03
CA ALA A 145 14.39 7.24 0.15
C ALA A 145 15.16 5.90 0.12
N SER A 146 15.23 5.27 -1.05
CA SER A 146 16.01 4.04 -1.27
C SER A 146 17.51 4.28 -1.10
N TYR A 147 18.05 5.33 -1.72
CA TYR A 147 19.46 5.72 -1.65
C TYR A 147 19.92 5.97 -0.22
N LEU A 148 19.11 6.66 0.58
CA LEU A 148 19.39 6.97 1.98
C LEU A 148 19.44 5.71 2.83
N ARG A 149 18.59 4.71 2.56
CA ARG A 149 18.52 3.46 3.33
C ARG A 149 19.66 2.48 3.02
N GLN A 150 20.37 2.65 1.91
CA GLN A 150 21.47 1.75 1.51
C GLN A 150 22.64 1.74 2.52
N SER A 151 22.83 2.77 3.35
CA SER A 151 23.85 2.74 4.40
C SER A 151 23.49 3.58 5.63
N PRO A 152 23.94 3.19 6.84
CA PRO A 152 23.75 3.98 8.06
C PRO A 152 24.33 5.40 7.94
N GLN A 153 25.50 5.56 7.32
CA GLN A 153 26.17 6.85 7.18
C GLN A 153 25.35 7.84 6.34
N ARG A 154 24.64 7.35 5.31
CA ARG A 154 23.78 8.21 4.48
C ARG A 154 22.59 8.73 5.27
N ARG A 155 21.97 7.88 6.10
CA ARG A 155 20.86 8.29 6.99
C ARG A 155 21.31 9.32 8.00
N GLU A 156 22.48 9.12 8.62
CA GLU A 156 23.02 10.04 9.61
C GLU A 156 23.35 11.41 9.00
N LYS A 157 24.00 11.43 7.82
CA LYS A 157 24.26 12.66 7.08
C LYS A 157 22.96 13.39 6.73
N PHE A 158 21.96 12.67 6.24
CA PHE A 158 20.66 13.25 5.91
C PHE A 158 19.98 13.83 7.16
N ALA A 159 19.91 13.09 8.26
CA ALA A 159 19.34 13.56 9.51
C ALA A 159 20.08 14.79 10.06
N ALA A 160 21.40 14.84 9.94
CA ALA A 160 22.19 16.02 10.31
C ALA A 160 21.84 17.24 9.44
N THR A 161 21.74 17.05 8.12
CA THR A 161 21.34 18.12 7.20
C THR A 161 19.92 18.63 7.48
N VAL A 162 18.96 17.74 7.72
CA VAL A 162 17.58 18.15 8.06
C VAL A 162 17.57 18.97 9.35
N LYS A 163 18.27 18.52 10.40
CA LYS A 163 18.37 19.26 11.67
C LYS A 163 19.00 20.65 11.55
N LEU A 164 19.89 20.86 10.58
CA LEU A 164 20.53 22.16 10.35
C LEU A 164 19.67 23.13 9.54
N ASN A 165 18.76 22.63 8.71
CA ASN A 165 18.03 23.43 7.73
C ASN A 165 16.51 23.51 7.99
N TYR A 166 15.99 22.78 8.99
CA TYR A 166 14.56 22.72 9.28
C TYR A 166 14.28 23.00 10.77
N ASP A 167 13.68 24.15 11.04
CA ASP A 167 13.30 24.62 12.39
C ASP A 167 11.81 24.37 12.74
N GLY A 168 11.10 23.57 11.94
CA GLY A 168 9.67 23.28 12.14
C GLY A 168 9.39 22.40 13.38
N PRO A 169 8.11 22.23 13.76
CA PRO A 169 7.74 21.35 14.87
C PRO A 169 8.34 19.96 14.62
N LYS A 170 8.98 19.39 15.63
CA LYS A 170 9.57 18.04 15.59
C LYS A 170 8.47 17.00 15.40
N GLN A 171 7.95 16.88 14.18
CA GLN A 171 7.20 15.70 13.78
C GLN A 171 8.15 14.52 13.93
N THR A 172 7.65 13.44 14.52
CA THR A 172 8.42 12.29 15.01
C THR A 172 9.26 11.60 13.93
N ASN A 173 9.05 11.92 12.64
CA ASN A 173 9.64 11.25 11.48
C ASN A 173 10.51 12.14 10.58
N ALA A 174 10.70 13.44 10.87
CA ALA A 174 11.41 14.37 9.98
C ALA A 174 12.87 13.98 9.64
N ASN A 175 13.49 13.10 10.46
CA ASN A 175 14.86 12.64 10.25
C ASN A 175 14.98 11.51 9.21
N THR A 176 13.88 10.96 8.71
CA THR A 176 13.89 9.78 7.83
C THR A 176 12.75 9.81 6.82
N LEU A 177 13.07 9.59 5.54
CA LEU A 177 12.07 9.34 4.51
C LEU A 177 11.49 7.92 4.61
N SER A 178 10.17 7.81 4.62
CA SER A 178 9.46 6.54 4.48
C SER A 178 9.76 5.92 3.12
N CYS A 179 9.89 4.59 3.07
CA CYS A 179 10.12 3.90 1.81
C CYS A 179 8.78 3.66 1.13
N HIS A 180 8.71 3.92 -0.17
CA HIS A 180 7.59 3.47 -0.99
C HIS A 180 7.58 1.94 -1.07
N VAL A 181 6.57 1.32 -0.49
CA VAL A 181 6.35 -0.14 -0.50
C VAL A 181 5.06 -0.42 -1.24
N ARG A 182 5.16 -1.00 -2.44
CA ARG A 182 4.00 -1.23 -3.32
C ARG A 182 2.87 -2.04 -2.65
N THR A 183 3.21 -2.88 -1.68
CA THR A 183 2.27 -3.71 -0.94
C THR A 183 1.73 -3.07 0.34
N CYS A 184 2.29 -1.93 0.77
CA CYS A 184 1.82 -1.16 1.92
C CYS A 184 1.01 0.05 1.42
N TRP A 185 -0.28 0.07 1.74
CA TRP A 185 -1.26 0.92 1.06
C TRP A 185 -1.02 2.42 1.22
N ASN A 186 -0.41 2.85 2.33
CA ASN A 186 -0.15 4.26 2.63
C ASN A 186 1.28 4.70 2.37
N SER A 187 2.18 3.79 1.96
CA SER A 187 3.60 4.11 1.88
C SER A 187 3.97 5.23 0.90
N THR A 188 3.17 5.46 -0.14
CA THR A 188 3.34 6.62 -1.04
C THR A 188 2.97 7.93 -0.35
N TYR A 189 1.90 7.92 0.44
CA TYR A 189 1.49 9.08 1.24
C TYR A 189 2.53 9.37 2.33
N ASP A 190 2.90 8.36 3.11
CA ASP A 190 3.87 8.46 4.20
C ASP A 190 5.28 8.88 3.74
N MET A 191 5.58 8.72 2.44
CA MET A 191 6.84 9.14 1.83
C MET A 191 6.81 10.62 1.40
N LEU A 192 5.61 11.16 1.11
CA LEU A 192 5.42 12.53 0.63
C LEU A 192 5.12 13.52 1.76
N GLU A 193 4.56 13.04 2.88
CA GLU A 193 4.34 13.78 4.12
C GLU A 193 5.64 13.97 4.92
#